data_AF-A0A1V4JT62-F1
#
_entry.id   AF-A0A1V4JT62-F1
#
_cell.length_a   1.000
_cell.length_b   1.000
_cell.length_c   1.000
_cell.angle_alpha   90.00
_cell.angle_beta   90.00
_cell.angle_gamma   90.00
#
_symmetry.space_group_name_H-M   'P 1'
#
loop_
_entity.id
_entity.type
_entity.pdbx_description
1 polymer ?
#
loop_
_entity_poly.entity_id
_entity_poly.type
_entity_poly.pdbx_seq_one_letter_code
_entity_poly.pdbx_strand_id
1 'polypeptide(L)'
;MAAPGGAKRKFEEGAVGSPGPRSDDEISSSDSGDSCDSVTPACAGRTPPSILRRQKPRRRKSVRFDQVTVYYFARRQGFTSVPSQGGSSLGMAPRHDAVRRYTLGEFARQQQVNHRQILRQHLRQEKLHAKKMKKAL
;
A
#
# COMPACT_ATOMS: atom_id res chain seq x y z
N MET A 1 26.89 37.79 -40.42
CA MET A 1 25.67 38.21 -39.69
C MET A 1 24.62 37.14 -39.86
N ALA A 2 24.30 36.38 -38.81
CA ALA A 2 23.03 35.64 -38.68
C ALA A 2 22.89 35.22 -37.21
N ALA A 3 21.85 35.72 -36.54
CA ALA A 3 21.49 35.35 -35.18
C ALA A 3 20.42 34.25 -35.22
N PRO A 4 20.41 33.28 -34.29
CA PRO A 4 19.23 32.43 -34.10
C PRO A 4 18.23 33.13 -33.18
N GLY A 5 17.03 33.38 -33.73
CA GLY A 5 15.89 33.95 -33.03
C GLY A 5 15.37 33.06 -31.92
N GLY A 6 15.16 33.65 -30.74
CA GLY A 6 14.50 33.00 -29.61
C GLY A 6 12.99 32.94 -29.79
N ALA A 7 12.42 31.73 -29.82
CA ALA A 7 11.00 31.53 -29.72
C ALA A 7 10.56 31.65 -28.25
N LYS A 8 9.96 32.79 -27.88
CA LYS A 8 9.25 32.96 -26.61
C LYS A 8 7.85 32.35 -26.75
N ARG A 9 7.54 31.31 -25.97
CA ARG A 9 6.15 30.88 -25.74
C ARG A 9 5.79 31.17 -24.30
N LYS A 10 4.80 32.05 -24.14
CA LYS A 10 4.12 32.40 -22.89
C LYS A 10 3.16 31.25 -22.57
N PHE A 11 3.24 30.68 -21.36
CA PHE A 11 2.26 29.70 -20.87
C PHE A 11 1.50 30.29 -19.68
N GLU A 12 0.18 30.14 -19.74
CA GLU A 12 -0.85 30.72 -18.90
C GLU A 12 -1.13 29.81 -17.69
N GLU A 13 -1.48 30.45 -16.57
CA GLU A 13 -1.83 29.86 -15.29
C GLU A 13 -3.20 29.15 -15.37
N GLY A 14 -3.26 27.90 -14.90
CA GLY A 14 -4.51 27.16 -14.73
C GLY A 14 -4.58 26.53 -13.35
N ALA A 15 -5.30 27.16 -12.43
CA ALA A 15 -5.67 26.60 -11.13
C ALA A 15 -6.83 25.60 -11.32
N VAL A 16 -6.68 24.37 -10.83
CA VAL A 16 -7.79 23.41 -10.73
C VAL A 16 -7.79 22.78 -9.33
N GLY A 17 -8.89 22.99 -8.61
CA GLY A 17 -9.07 22.57 -7.22
C GLY A 17 -9.19 21.05 -7.06
N SER A 18 -8.73 20.56 -5.91
CA SER A 18 -8.84 19.15 -5.50
C SER A 18 -10.25 18.81 -4.99
N PRO A 19 -10.87 17.70 -5.44
CA PRO A 19 -11.97 17.08 -4.72
C PRO A 19 -11.42 16.02 -3.74
N GLY A 20 -11.77 16.14 -2.46
CA GLY A 20 -11.48 15.11 -1.45
C GLY A 20 -12.49 13.94 -1.50
N PRO A 21 -12.11 12.70 -1.14
CA PRO A 21 -13.05 11.60 -1.08
C PRO A 21 -13.69 11.49 0.32
N ARG A 22 -15.01 11.34 0.34
CA ARG A 22 -15.82 10.95 1.49
C ARG A 22 -16.59 9.70 1.06
N SER A 23 -16.33 8.58 1.73
CA SER A 23 -17.00 7.29 1.51
C SER A 23 -17.44 6.79 2.86
N ASP A 24 -18.76 6.77 3.07
CA ASP A 24 -19.42 6.12 4.20
C ASP A 24 -20.15 4.90 3.63
N ASP A 25 -19.66 3.70 3.94
CA ASP A 25 -20.24 2.44 3.51
C ASP A 25 -20.99 1.80 4.70
N GLU A 26 -22.30 2.00 4.73
CA GLU A 26 -23.24 1.41 5.69
C GLU A 26 -23.47 -0.07 5.36
N ILE A 27 -22.95 -0.98 6.20
CA ILE A 27 -23.11 -2.43 6.04
C ILE A 27 -24.47 -2.91 6.57
N SER A 28 -25.40 -3.21 5.66
CA SER A 28 -26.67 -3.88 5.98
C SER A 28 -26.46 -5.38 6.21
N SER A 29 -26.78 -5.87 7.41
CA SER A 29 -26.76 -7.29 7.76
C SER A 29 -28.18 -7.84 7.76
N SER A 30 -28.51 -8.68 6.78
CA SER A 30 -29.77 -9.43 6.73
C SER A 30 -29.58 -10.83 7.31
N ASP A 31 -30.32 -11.15 8.36
CA ASP A 31 -30.46 -12.48 8.96
C ASP A 31 -31.85 -13.05 8.61
N SER A 32 -31.90 -14.24 8.04
CA SER A 32 -33.14 -14.97 7.85
C SER A 32 -32.92 -16.44 8.21
N GLY A 33 -33.45 -16.83 9.37
CA GLY A 33 -33.58 -18.22 9.80
C GLY A 33 -34.80 -18.86 9.17
N ASP A 34 -34.59 -19.97 8.45
CA ASP A 34 -35.67 -20.76 7.86
C ASP A 34 -36.03 -21.94 8.77
N SER A 35 -37.34 -22.08 8.98
CA SER A 35 -37.99 -22.95 9.95
C SER A 35 -38.06 -24.39 9.45
N CYS A 36 -37.66 -25.36 10.29
CA CYS A 36 -37.80 -26.78 10.02
C CYS A 36 -39.12 -27.32 10.58
N ASP A 37 -39.98 -27.90 9.73
CA ASP A 37 -40.92 -28.93 10.18
C ASP A 37 -41.35 -29.84 9.03
N SER A 38 -41.28 -31.16 9.26
CA SER A 38 -42.27 -32.18 8.88
C SER A 38 -41.62 -33.56 8.72
N VAL A 39 -42.09 -34.50 9.55
CA VAL A 39 -41.83 -35.94 9.55
C VAL A 39 -42.82 -36.70 8.67
N THR A 40 -42.42 -37.74 7.91
CA THR A 40 -43.08 -39.08 7.74
C THR A 40 -42.50 -39.93 6.55
N PRO A 41 -42.69 -41.27 6.47
CA PRO A 41 -41.65 -42.22 6.02
C PRO A 41 -41.93 -43.07 4.76
N ALA A 42 -40.85 -43.76 4.33
CA ALA A 42 -40.75 -45.01 3.54
C ALA A 42 -41.04 -45.03 2.02
N CYS A 43 -39.97 -45.21 1.23
CA CYS A 43 -39.96 -46.11 0.08
C CYS A 43 -38.51 -46.58 -0.21
N ALA A 44 -38.25 -47.87 -0.01
CA ALA A 44 -36.97 -48.51 -0.29
C ALA A 44 -36.92 -48.89 -1.77
N GLY A 45 -36.12 -48.17 -2.56
CA GLY A 45 -35.86 -48.54 -3.95
C GLY A 45 -35.23 -47.42 -4.76
N ARG A 46 -33.89 -47.42 -4.84
CA ARG A 46 -33.06 -46.49 -5.66
C ARG A 46 -33.20 -45.01 -5.26
N THR A 47 -32.77 -44.67 -4.04
CA THR A 47 -32.52 -43.27 -3.69
C THR A 47 -31.20 -42.80 -4.33
N PRO A 48 -31.19 -41.68 -5.09
CA PRO A 48 -29.93 -41.01 -5.43
C PRO A 48 -29.18 -40.69 -4.12
N PRO A 49 -27.84 -40.67 -4.10
CA PRO A 49 -27.10 -40.32 -2.89
C PRO A 49 -27.68 -39.00 -2.36
N SER A 50 -28.22 -39.02 -1.14
CA SER A 50 -28.95 -37.86 -0.62
C SER A 50 -28.05 -36.64 -0.67
N ILE A 51 -28.60 -35.49 -1.07
CA ILE A 51 -27.91 -34.19 -0.99
C ILE A 51 -27.53 -33.88 0.48
N LEU A 52 -28.21 -34.54 1.42
CA LEU A 52 -27.93 -34.58 2.85
C LEU A 52 -26.72 -35.45 3.24
N ARG A 53 -26.16 -36.28 2.33
CA ARG A 53 -24.81 -36.84 2.52
C ARG A 53 -23.83 -35.70 2.36
N ARG A 54 -23.54 -35.06 3.48
CA ARG A 54 -22.48 -34.07 3.66
C ARG A 54 -21.21 -34.59 3.01
N GLN A 55 -20.95 -34.14 1.78
CA GLN A 55 -19.71 -34.45 1.09
C GLN A 55 -18.58 -33.99 2.00
N LYS A 56 -17.65 -34.90 2.33
CA LYS A 56 -16.54 -34.58 3.23
C LYS A 56 -15.82 -33.36 2.64
N PRO A 57 -15.71 -32.24 3.37
CA PRO A 57 -15.17 -31.02 2.79
C PRO A 57 -13.79 -31.31 2.23
N ARG A 58 -13.63 -31.18 0.91
CA ARG A 58 -12.33 -31.34 0.27
C ARG A 58 -11.41 -30.28 0.89
N ARG A 59 -10.28 -30.71 1.47
CA ARG A 59 -9.31 -29.77 2.04
C ARG A 59 -8.86 -28.83 0.94
N ARG A 60 -9.29 -27.56 1.03
CA ARG A 60 -8.87 -26.50 0.13
C ARG A 60 -7.41 -26.20 0.43
N LYS A 61 -6.57 -26.14 -0.60
CA LYS A 61 -5.19 -25.68 -0.47
C LYS A 61 -5.22 -24.16 -0.28
N SER A 62 -4.47 -23.64 0.67
CA SER A 62 -4.28 -22.20 0.87
C SER A 62 -2.79 -21.87 0.89
N VAL A 63 -2.45 -20.68 0.39
CA VAL A 63 -1.09 -20.13 0.49
C VAL A 63 -0.97 -19.45 1.84
N ARG A 64 0.14 -19.72 2.55
CA ARG A 64 0.48 -19.04 3.79
C ARG A 64 1.81 -18.33 3.59
N PHE A 65 1.83 -17.06 3.97
CA PHE A 65 3.04 -16.28 4.06
C PHE A 65 3.58 -16.41 5.49
N ASP A 66 4.89 -16.56 5.61
CA ASP A 66 5.56 -16.82 6.89
C ASP A 66 6.60 -15.73 7.20
N GLN A 67 7.52 -15.51 6.25
CA GLN A 67 8.69 -14.68 6.46
C GLN A 67 8.79 -13.51 5.49
N VAL A 68 9.38 -12.41 5.97
CA VAL A 68 9.78 -11.22 5.21
C VAL A 68 11.29 -11.11 5.27
N THR A 69 11.93 -10.93 4.12
CA THR A 69 13.38 -10.68 4.03
C THR A 69 13.61 -9.27 3.49
N VAL A 70 14.34 -8.45 4.24
CA VAL A 70 14.67 -7.07 3.90
C VAL A 70 16.15 -6.99 3.56
N TYR A 71 16.44 -6.43 2.39
CA TYR A 71 17.80 -6.16 1.93
C TYR A 71 18.07 -4.66 2.01
N TYR A 72 19.15 -4.27 2.68
CA TYR A 72 19.59 -2.88 2.79
C TYR A 72 20.71 -2.63 1.79
N PHE A 73 20.68 -1.48 1.15
CA PHE A 73 21.70 -1.08 0.19
C PHE A 73 22.06 0.38 0.45
N ALA A 74 23.34 0.69 0.34
CA ALA A 74 23.80 2.08 0.35
C ALA A 74 23.21 2.85 -0.83
N ARG A 75 22.76 4.09 -0.58
CA ARG A 75 22.29 5.02 -1.62
C ARG A 75 23.46 5.39 -2.52
N ARG A 76 23.30 5.24 -3.83
CA ARG A 76 24.27 5.71 -4.84
C ARG A 76 23.69 6.91 -5.54
N GLN A 77 24.41 8.02 -5.48
CA GLN A 77 24.04 9.23 -6.20
C GLN A 77 24.87 9.30 -7.48
N GLY A 78 24.20 9.34 -8.62
CA GLY A 78 24.83 9.57 -9.90
C GLY A 78 24.90 11.07 -10.20
N PHE A 79 26.07 11.54 -10.63
CA PHE A 79 26.23 12.85 -11.27
C PHE A 79 26.11 12.70 -12.79
N THR A 80 25.08 12.01 -13.25
CA THR A 80 24.68 12.08 -14.66
C THR A 80 23.73 13.27 -14.78
N SER A 81 24.27 14.48 -14.67
CA SER A 81 23.58 15.65 -15.21
C SER A 81 23.73 15.60 -16.74
N VAL A 82 22.80 16.08 -17.56
CA VAL A 82 22.06 17.32 -17.37
C VAL A 82 20.73 17.26 -18.14
N PRO A 83 19.61 17.67 -17.51
CA PRO A 83 18.65 18.52 -18.23
C PRO A 83 18.57 19.90 -17.56
N SER A 84 18.29 20.93 -18.34
CA SER A 84 18.01 22.28 -17.84
C SER A 84 16.89 22.32 -16.77
N GLN A 85 16.05 21.28 -16.71
CA GLN A 85 15.25 20.88 -15.56
C GLN A 85 15.35 19.36 -15.34
N GLY A 86 16.26 18.91 -14.48
CA GLY A 86 16.30 17.52 -14.01
C GLY A 86 17.30 17.31 -12.87
N GLY A 87 16.89 16.55 -11.85
CA GLY A 87 17.68 16.29 -10.66
C GLY A 87 18.71 15.17 -10.82
N SER A 88 19.55 15.00 -9.79
CA SER A 88 20.54 13.93 -9.72
C SER A 88 19.88 12.55 -9.63
N SER A 89 20.36 11.58 -10.41
CA SER A 89 19.86 10.21 -10.39
C SER A 89 20.15 9.54 -9.03
N LEU A 90 19.10 9.00 -8.41
CA LEU A 90 19.14 8.33 -7.11
C LEU A 90 19.00 6.83 -7.32
N GLY A 91 20.07 6.07 -7.07
CA GLY A 91 20.10 4.62 -7.20
C GLY A 91 20.55 3.90 -5.93
N MET A 92 20.73 2.59 -6.04
CA MET A 92 21.18 1.69 -4.96
C MET A 92 22.51 1.04 -5.32
N ALA A 93 23.27 0.64 -4.30
CA ALA A 93 24.47 -0.15 -4.48
C ALA A 93 24.18 -1.50 -5.17
N PRO A 94 25.14 -2.04 -5.96
CA PRO A 94 24.97 -3.34 -6.60
C PRO A 94 24.96 -4.49 -5.60
N ARG A 95 25.46 -4.26 -4.37
CA ARG A 95 25.52 -5.23 -3.28
C ARG A 95 24.84 -4.65 -2.05
N HIS A 96 24.12 -5.49 -1.33
CA HIS A 96 23.54 -5.14 -0.03
C HIS A 96 24.62 -5.18 1.05
N ASP A 97 24.49 -4.30 2.04
CA ASP A 97 25.36 -4.24 3.22
C ASP A 97 24.74 -4.97 4.43
N ALA A 98 23.42 -5.13 4.45
CA ALA A 98 22.73 -5.91 5.47
C ALA A 98 21.50 -6.65 4.93
N VAL A 99 21.17 -7.77 5.57
CA VAL A 99 19.96 -8.54 5.33
C VAL A 99 19.28 -8.82 6.66
N ARG A 100 17.96 -8.68 6.73
CA ARG A 100 17.18 -9.00 7.92
C ARG A 100 15.99 -9.86 7.55
N ARG A 101 15.72 -10.87 8.38
CA ARG A 101 14.57 -11.76 8.24
C ARG A 101 13.63 -11.54 9.42
N TYR A 102 12.35 -11.51 9.12
CA TYR A 102 11.29 -11.26 10.09
C TYR A 102 10.15 -12.23 9.83
N THR A 103 9.37 -12.51 10.86
CA THR A 103 7.99 -12.97 10.66
C THR A 103 7.12 -11.80 10.17
N LEU A 104 5.95 -12.10 9.60
CA LEU A 104 5.00 -11.06 9.20
C LEU A 104 4.60 -10.14 10.36
N GLY A 105 4.37 -10.70 11.56
CA GLY A 105 3.96 -9.93 12.73
C GLY A 105 5.05 -9.02 13.27
N GLU A 106 6.31 -9.45 13.23
CA GLU A 106 7.46 -8.60 13.58
C GLU A 106 7.64 -7.46 12.59
N PHE A 107 7.54 -7.76 11.28
CA PHE A 107 7.71 -6.74 10.26
C PHE A 107 6.62 -5.67 10.33
N ALA A 108 5.36 -6.06 10.57
CA ALA A 108 4.26 -5.12 10.76
C ALA A 108 4.52 -4.16 11.93
N ARG A 109 4.93 -4.69 13.09
CA ARG A 109 5.30 -3.86 14.26
C ARG A 109 6.48 -2.94 13.95
N GLN A 110 7.51 -3.46 13.26
CA GLN A 110 8.69 -2.68 12.87
C GLN A 110 8.32 -1.50 11.97
N GLN A 111 7.41 -1.72 11.00
CA GLN A 111 6.92 -0.66 10.12
C GLN A 111 6.10 0.38 10.87
N GLN A 112 5.23 -0.03 11.79
CA GLN A 112 4.44 0.89 12.60
C GLN A 112 5.34 1.82 13.44
N VAL A 113 6.36 1.26 14.09
CA VAL A 113 7.33 2.04 14.87
C VAL A 113 8.09 3.02 13.98
N ASN A 114 8.59 2.55 12.83
CA ASN A 114 9.33 3.38 11.88
C ASN A 114 8.46 4.53 11.35
N HIS A 115 7.23 4.24 10.92
CA HIS A 115 6.27 5.23 10.43
C HIS A 115 6.01 6.32 11.48
N ARG A 116 5.74 5.92 12.72
CA ARG A 116 5.53 6.88 13.83
C ARG A 116 6.77 7.74 14.09
N GLN A 117 7.97 7.17 13.95
CA GLN A 117 9.22 7.90 14.11
C GLN A 117 9.41 8.94 13.01
N ILE A 118 9.14 8.59 11.75
CA ILE A 118 9.21 9.51 10.61
C ILE A 118 8.28 10.70 10.83
N LEU A 119 7.01 10.46 11.19
CA LEU A 119 6.05 11.54 11.44
C LEU A 119 6.52 12.48 12.57
N ARG A 120 7.03 11.91 13.67
CA ARG A 120 7.59 12.69 14.79
C ARG A 120 8.78 13.53 14.35
N GLN A 121 9.66 12.98 13.53
CA GLN A 121 10.83 13.69 13.02
C GLN A 121 10.41 14.84 12.09
N HIS A 122 9.46 14.59 11.19
CA HIS A 122 8.94 15.60 10.28
C HIS A 122 8.37 16.80 11.04
N LEU A 123 7.47 16.56 11.99
CA LEU A 123 6.89 17.62 12.84
C LEU A 123 7.95 18.42 13.60
N ARG A 124 9.02 17.75 14.07
CA ARG A 124 10.14 18.44 14.74
C ARG A 124 10.89 19.34 13.77
N GLN A 125 11.16 18.85 12.56
CA GLN A 125 11.86 19.61 11.52
C GLN A 125 11.05 20.83 11.09
N GLU A 126 9.74 20.70 10.90
CA GLU A 126 8.86 21.82 10.55
C GLU A 126 8.86 22.91 11.63
N LYS A 127 8.75 22.52 12.91
CA LYS A 127 8.83 23.47 14.03
C LYS A 127 10.17 24.22 14.07
N LEU A 128 11.27 23.51 13.81
CA LEU A 128 12.59 24.13 13.75
C LEU A 128 12.72 25.06 12.53
N HIS A 129 12.20 24.65 11.37
CA HIS A 129 12.21 25.43 10.14
C HIS A 129 11.44 26.75 10.31
N ALA A 130 10.23 26.70 10.87
CA ALA A 130 9.43 27.89 11.15
C ALA A 130 10.15 28.88 12.07
N LYS A 131 10.86 28.37 13.09
CA LYS A 131 11.68 29.22 13.99
C LYS A 131 12.89 29.83 13.28
N LYS A 132 13.53 29.11 12.35
CA LYS A 132 14.64 29.66 11.56
C LYS A 132 14.16 30.78 10.64
N MET A 133 13.03 30.61 9.96
CA MET A 133 12.45 31.63 9.09
C MET A 133 12.09 32.91 9.85
N LYS A 134 11.54 32.80 11.07
CA LYS A 134 11.23 33.95 11.92
C LYS A 134 12.45 34.71 12.44
N LYS A 135 13.63 34.10 12.47
CA LYS A 135 14.89 34.73 12.88
C LYS A 135 15.66 35.34 11.71
N ALA A 136 15.26 35.02 10.48
CA ALA A 136 15.89 35.51 9.26
C ALA A 136 15.15 36.73 8.67
N LEU A 137 14.02 37.11 9.28
CA LEU A 137 13.27 38.34 9.09
C LEU A 137 13.63 39.32 10.22
#